data_AF-A0A074MW11-F1
#
_entry.id   AF-A0A074MW11-F1
#
_cell.length_a   1.000
_cell.length_b   1.000
_cell.length_c   1.000
_cell.angle_alpha   90.00
_cell.angle_beta   90.00
_cell.angle_gamma   90.00
#
_symmetry.space_group_name_H-M   'P 1'
#
loop_
_entity.id
_entity.type
_entity.pdbx_description
1 polymer ?
#
loop_
_entity_poly.entity_id
_entity_poly.type
_entity_poly.pdbx_seq_one_letter_code
_entity_poly.pdbx_strand_id
1 'polypeptide(L)'
;MNTNTPSDLDQLDDAVAASAFRRLVSHLQHRHDAQNIELMGLAGFCRNCLADWIRDAGFEGDKATARELIHGMPMDEWKATRQKPATDEQLAAMEASIALNKRD
;
A
#
# COMPACT_ATOMS: atom_id res chain seq x y z
N MET A 1 5.16 13.50 21.64
CA MET A 1 6.56 13.07 21.35
C MET A 1 7.07 13.96 20.23
N ASN A 2 8.27 14.54 20.34
CA ASN A 2 8.81 15.41 19.29
C ASN A 2 8.97 14.61 17.99
N THR A 3 8.19 14.95 16.95
CA THR A 3 8.17 14.32 15.63
C THR A 3 9.23 14.88 14.67
N ASN A 4 10.09 15.78 15.14
CA ASN A 4 11.09 16.50 14.34
C ASN A 4 12.53 15.95 14.46
N THR A 5 12.72 14.76 15.03
CA THR A 5 14.01 14.07 14.97
C THR A 5 13.97 13.11 13.77
N PRO A 6 14.91 13.20 12.81
CA PRO A 6 15.05 12.18 11.79
C PRO A 6 15.13 10.82 12.48
N SER A 7 14.21 9.94 12.14
CA SER A 7 14.21 8.58 12.67
C SER A 7 15.42 7.83 12.12
N ASP A 8 15.86 6.77 12.81
CA ASP A 8 16.91 5.88 12.28
C ASP A 8 16.53 5.32 10.90
N LEU A 9 15.23 5.25 10.58
CA LEU A 9 14.72 4.89 9.26
C LEU A 9 15.05 5.93 8.19
N ASP A 10 15.01 7.23 8.52
CA ASP A 10 15.34 8.32 7.59
C ASP A 10 16.84 8.38 7.28
N GLN A 11 17.67 7.70 8.06
CA GLN A 11 19.12 7.56 7.84
C GLN A 11 19.48 6.26 7.11
N LEU A 12 18.51 5.39 6.83
CA LEU A 12 18.74 4.16 6.09
C LEU A 12 19.18 4.48 4.66
N ASP A 13 20.22 3.79 4.17
CA ASP A 13 20.69 3.94 2.79
C ASP A 13 19.56 3.72 1.77
N ASP A 14 19.41 4.66 0.82
CA ASP A 14 18.31 4.65 -0.16
C ASP A 14 18.29 3.38 -1.01
N ALA A 15 19.44 2.81 -1.36
CA ALA A 15 19.49 1.59 -2.15
C ALA A 15 18.99 0.38 -1.34
N VAL A 16 19.28 0.35 -0.04
CA VAL A 16 18.74 -0.65 0.89
C VAL A 16 17.23 -0.49 1.05
N ALA A 17 16.75 0.74 1.29
CA ALA A 17 15.32 1.04 1.41
C ALA A 17 14.55 0.67 0.13
N ALA A 18 15.08 1.03 -1.04
CA ALA A 18 14.48 0.70 -2.34
C ALA A 18 14.46 -0.81 -2.60
N SER A 19 15.49 -1.56 -2.18
CA SER A 19 15.51 -3.02 -2.29
C SER A 19 14.41 -3.66 -1.43
N ALA A 20 14.25 -3.20 -0.19
CA ALA A 20 13.19 -3.67 0.70
C ALA A 20 11.79 -3.34 0.16
N PHE A 21 11.58 -2.13 -0.36
CA PHE A 21 10.32 -1.73 -0.99
C PHE A 21 9.96 -2.61 -2.19
N ARG A 22 10.90 -2.81 -3.13
CA ARG A 22 10.67 -3.68 -4.30
C ARG A 22 10.35 -5.13 -3.87
N ARG A 23 11.01 -5.62 -2.83
CA ARG A 23 10.71 -6.95 -2.25
C ARG A 23 9.30 -7.02 -1.67
N LEU A 24 8.85 -6.00 -0.94
CA LEU A 24 7.47 -5.92 -0.43
C LEU A 24 6.46 -5.93 -1.58
N VAL A 25 6.67 -5.11 -2.59
CA VAL A 25 5.79 -5.05 -3.77
C VAL A 25 5.73 -6.41 -4.45
N SER A 26 6.87 -7.04 -4.73
CA SER A 26 6.92 -8.38 -5.33
C SER A 26 6.22 -9.44 -4.48
N HIS A 27 6.37 -9.37 -3.14
CA HIS A 27 5.67 -10.27 -2.24
C HIS A 27 4.14 -10.10 -2.32
N LEU A 28 3.65 -8.85 -2.35
CA LEU A 28 2.23 -8.55 -2.46
C LEU A 28 1.64 -8.87 -3.84
N GLN A 29 2.46 -8.82 -4.90
CA GLN A 29 2.09 -9.29 -6.24
C GLN A 29 1.91 -10.81 -6.25
N HIS A 30 2.74 -11.56 -5.51
CA HIS A 30 2.56 -13.01 -5.38
C HIS A 30 1.35 -13.40 -4.49
N ARG A 31 1.14 -12.68 -3.39
CA ARG A 31 0.08 -12.94 -2.40
C ARG A 31 -1.27 -12.33 -2.78
N HIS A 32 -1.85 -12.79 -3.88
CA HIS A 32 -3.18 -12.35 -4.34
C HIS A 32 -4.30 -12.64 -3.33
N ASP A 33 -4.10 -13.63 -2.47
CA ASP A 33 -5.01 -13.98 -1.39
C ASP A 33 -5.14 -12.86 -0.35
N ALA A 34 -4.09 -12.08 -0.12
CA ALA A 34 -4.14 -10.92 0.76
C ALA A 34 -4.90 -9.78 0.08
N GLN A 35 -6.21 -9.68 0.31
CA GLN A 35 -7.04 -8.67 -0.34
C GLN A 35 -6.72 -7.28 0.21
N ASN A 36 -6.87 -6.25 -0.63
CA ASN A 36 -6.66 -4.88 -0.18
C ASN A 36 -7.57 -4.52 1.00
N ILE A 37 -8.81 -4.99 1.03
CA ILE A 37 -9.74 -4.69 2.14
C ILE A 37 -9.25 -5.27 3.47
N GLU A 38 -8.63 -6.45 3.46
CA GLU A 38 -8.10 -7.10 4.65
C GLU A 38 -6.83 -6.39 5.14
N LEU A 39 -5.94 -6.00 4.22
CA LEU A 39 -4.78 -5.17 4.55
C LEU A 39 -5.20 -3.82 5.14
N MET A 40 -6.22 -3.20 4.56
CA MET A 40 -6.79 -1.95 5.08
C MET A 40 -7.40 -2.14 6.47
N GLY A 41 -8.13 -3.23 6.71
CA GLY A 41 -8.71 -3.53 8.03
C GLY A 41 -7.67 -3.87 9.10
N LEU A 42 -6.56 -4.50 8.71
CA LEU A 42 -5.51 -4.87 9.65
C LEU A 42 -4.56 -3.72 9.98
N ALA A 43 -4.10 -3.00 8.96
CA ALA A 43 -2.94 -2.11 9.07
C ALA A 43 -3.18 -0.70 8.50
N GLY A 44 -4.40 -0.38 8.10
CA GLY A 44 -4.75 0.96 7.59
C GLY A 44 -4.07 1.31 6.25
N PHE A 45 -3.42 0.35 5.57
CA PHE A 45 -2.82 0.56 4.26
C PHE A 45 -3.02 -0.66 3.36
N CYS A 46 -2.90 -0.47 2.04
CA CYS A 46 -2.91 -1.56 1.07
C CYS A 46 -2.05 -1.23 -0.15
N ARG A 47 -2.13 -2.05 -1.21
CA ARG A 47 -1.41 -1.81 -2.48
C ARG A 47 -1.71 -0.45 -3.10
N ASN A 48 -2.95 0.02 -2.99
CA ASN A 48 -3.31 1.33 -3.54
C ASN A 48 -2.61 2.47 -2.79
N CYS A 49 -2.40 2.33 -1.48
CA CYS A 49 -1.64 3.30 -0.68
C CYS A 49 -0.18 3.33 -1.12
N LEU A 50 0.44 2.17 -1.39
CA LEU A 50 1.80 2.11 -1.94
C LEU A 50 1.91 2.84 -3.30
N ALA A 51 0.88 2.70 -4.15
CA ALA A 51 0.82 3.41 -5.43
C ALA A 51 0.68 4.93 -5.26
N ASP A 52 -0.08 5.38 -4.27
CA ASP A 52 -0.17 6.79 -3.93
C ASP A 52 1.15 7.31 -3.33
N TRP A 53 1.82 6.54 -2.46
CA TRP A 53 3.10 6.94 -1.84
C TRP A 53 4.25 7.09 -2.85
N ILE A 54 4.37 6.22 -3.85
CA ILE A 54 5.40 6.43 -4.89
C ILE A 54 5.12 7.68 -5.73
N ARG A 55 3.85 8.03 -5.93
CA ARG A 55 3.46 9.26 -6.64
C ARG A 55 3.78 10.49 -5.81
N ASP A 56 3.45 10.47 -4.53
CA ASP A 56 3.81 11.54 -3.59
C ASP A 56 5.33 11.72 -3.46
N ALA A 57 6.09 10.63 -3.62
CA ALA A 57 7.56 10.63 -3.65
C ALA A 57 8.16 11.04 -5.02
N GLY A 58 7.33 11.37 -6.03
CA GLY A 58 7.81 11.92 -7.31
C GLY A 58 7.79 10.96 -8.50
N PHE A 59 7.07 9.83 -8.44
CA PHE A 59 6.85 8.99 -9.62
C PHE A 59 6.12 9.78 -10.73
N GLU A 60 6.70 9.84 -11.93
CA GLU A 60 6.21 10.67 -13.04
C GLU A 60 4.90 10.17 -13.68
N GLY A 61 4.56 8.90 -13.47
CA GLY A 61 3.35 8.30 -14.04
C GLY A 61 2.06 8.71 -13.32
N ASP A 62 0.93 8.54 -14.01
CA ASP A 62 -0.38 8.81 -13.42
C ASP A 62 -0.80 7.74 -12.39
N LYS A 63 -1.98 7.94 -11.80
CA LYS A 63 -2.55 7.02 -10.80
C LYS A 63 -2.80 5.62 -11.34
N ALA A 64 -3.15 5.47 -12.62
CA ALA A 64 -3.40 4.17 -13.21
C ALA A 64 -2.08 3.42 -13.39
N THR A 65 -1.07 4.08 -13.96
CA THR A 65 0.27 3.53 -14.15
C THR A 65 0.94 3.17 -12.83
N ALA A 66 0.81 4.00 -11.79
CA ALA A 66 1.35 3.69 -10.47
C ALA A 66 0.68 2.46 -9.84
N ARG A 67 -0.63 2.31 -10.01
CA ARG A 67 -1.35 1.13 -9.53
C ARG A 67 -0.95 -0.12 -10.31
N GLU A 68 -0.83 -0.03 -11.62
CA GLU A 68 -0.34 -1.14 -12.44
C GLU A 68 1.06 -1.58 -12.01
N LEU A 69 1.98 -0.63 -11.76
CA LEU A 69 3.32 -0.93 -11.27
C LEU A 69 3.30 -1.69 -9.94
N ILE A 70 2.46 -1.28 -8.99
CA ILE A 70 2.37 -1.94 -7.67
C ILE A 70 1.62 -3.28 -7.75
N HIS A 71 0.54 -3.37 -8.52
CA HIS A 71 -0.25 -4.60 -8.65
C HIS A 71 0.38 -5.63 -9.58
N GLY A 72 1.31 -5.22 -10.45
CA GLY A 72 1.94 -6.08 -11.45
C GLY A 72 1.05 -6.43 -12.64
N MET A 73 -0.14 -5.81 -12.72
CA MET A 73 -1.11 -5.97 -13.81
C MET A 73 -2.08 -4.77 -13.81
N PRO A 74 -2.79 -4.51 -14.92
CA PRO A 74 -3.81 -3.47 -14.98
C PRO A 74 -4.90 -3.67 -13.92
N MET A 75 -5.41 -2.56 -13.37
CA MET A 75 -6.44 -2.60 -12.33
C MET A 75 -7.71 -3.33 -12.77
N ASP A 76 -8.09 -3.25 -14.05
CA ASP A 76 -9.27 -3.94 -14.55
C ASP A 76 -9.07 -5.45 -14.61
N GLU A 77 -7.87 -5.92 -14.94
CA GLU A 77 -7.49 -7.33 -14.86
C GLU A 77 -7.50 -7.82 -13.41
N TRP A 78 -6.96 -7.04 -12.47
CA TRP A 78 -6.99 -7.36 -11.05
C TRP A 78 -8.41 -7.52 -10.52
N LYS A 79 -9.30 -6.58 -10.85
CA LYS A 79 -10.71 -6.64 -10.47
C LYS A 79 -11.41 -7.87 -11.03
N ALA A 80 -11.13 -8.22 -12.28
CA ALA A 80 -11.75 -9.34 -12.95
C ALA A 80 -11.26 -10.70 -12.44
N THR A 81 -9.99 -10.82 -12.04
CA THR A 81 -9.36 -12.13 -11.78
C THR A 81 -9.02 -12.39 -10.32
N ARG A 82 -8.85 -11.35 -9.49
CA ARG A 82 -8.31 -11.45 -8.11
C ARG A 82 -9.18 -10.82 -7.04
N GLN A 83 -9.92 -9.76 -7.35
CA GLN A 83 -10.68 -9.02 -6.34
C GLN A 83 -11.94 -9.77 -5.90
N LYS A 84 -12.17 -9.83 -4.60
CA LYS A 84 -13.43 -10.32 -4.02
C LYS A 84 -14.27 -9.13 -3.50
N PRO A 85 -15.62 -9.25 -3.53
CA PRO A 85 -16.48 -8.30 -2.84
C PRO A 85 -16.14 -8.23 -1.35
N ALA A 86 -16.09 -7.02 -0.80
CA ALA A 86 -15.92 -6.82 0.64
C ALA A 86 -17.24 -7.12 1.36
N THR A 87 -17.14 -7.76 2.52
CA THR A 87 -18.26 -7.89 3.46
C THR A 87 -18.40 -6.62 4.31
N ASP A 88 -19.57 -6.43 4.92
CA ASP A 88 -19.83 -5.29 5.82
C ASP A 88 -18.86 -5.27 7.01
N GLU A 89 -18.50 -6.44 7.54
CA GLU A 89 -17.52 -6.57 8.63
C GLU A 89 -16.13 -6.09 8.18
N GLN A 90 -15.70 -6.45 6.97
CA GLN A 90 -14.41 -6.01 6.43
C GLN A 90 -14.39 -4.49 6.15
N LEU A 91 -15.52 -3.92 5.73
CA LEU A 91 -15.67 -2.47 5.56
C LEU A 91 -15.56 -1.74 6.91
N ALA A 92 -16.28 -2.23 7.93
CA ALA A 92 -16.21 -1.66 9.28
C ALA A 92 -14.80 -1.77 9.88
N ALA A 93 -14.11 -2.91 9.69
CA ALA A 93 -12.72 -3.09 10.13
C ALA A 93 -11.77 -2.10 9.43
N MET A 94 -11.93 -1.90 8.12
CA MET A 94 -11.18 -0.90 7.37
C MET A 94 -11.40 0.51 7.93
N GLU A 95 -12.64 0.92 8.15
CA GLU A 95 -12.95 2.26 8.66
C GLU A 95 -12.33 2.49 10.04
N ALA A 96 -12.44 1.52 10.94
CA ALA A 96 -11.83 1.56 12.25
C ALA A 96 -10.30 1.66 12.17
N SER A 97 -9.66 0.88 11.30
CA SER A 97 -8.20 0.88 11.12
C SER A 97 -7.69 2.19 10.53
N ILE A 98 -8.38 2.74 9.51
CA ILE A 98 -8.03 4.05 8.91
C ILE A 98 -8.10 5.17 9.95
N ALA A 99 -9.05 5.12 10.88
CA ALA A 99 -9.16 6.13 11.93
C ALA A 99 -7.90 6.20 12.83
N LEU A 100 -7.20 5.07 13.00
CA LEU A 100 -5.93 4.99 13.75
C LEU A 100 -4.74 5.61 13.00
N ASN A 101 -4.85 5.84 11.69
CA ASN A 101 -3.77 6.45 10.90
C ASN A 101 -3.60 7.95 11.16
N LYS A 102 -4.57 8.59 11.82
CA LYS A 102 -4.46 10.01 12.21
C LYS A 102 -3.32 10.15 13.20
N ARG A 103 -2.25 10.81 12.79
CA ARG A 103 -1.16 11.24 13.68
C ARG A 103 -1.56 12.61 14.26
N ASP A 104 -1.33 12.79 15.57
CA ASP A 104 -1.44 14.08 16.26
C ASP A 104 -0.43 15.11 15.71
#